data_AF-G9YJ32-F1
#
_entry.id   AF-G9YJ32-F1
#
_cell.length_a   1.000
_cell.length_b   1.000
_cell.length_c   1.000
_cell.angle_alpha   90.00
_cell.angle_beta   90.00
_cell.angle_gamma   90.00
#
_symmetry.space_group_name_H-M   'P 1'
#
loop_
_entity.id
_entity.type
_entity.pdbx_description
1 polymer ?
#
loop_
_entity_poly.entity_id
_entity_poly.type
_entity_poly.pdbx_seq_one_letter_code
_entity_poly.pdbx_strand_id
1 'polypeptide(L)'
;MSISSFIKSLSSYKGGNTFNPWHDYDELSDIGPEAPQIRRAQLRHYLNLRLDKVKYVVIAEAAGYQGGHFTGIAITCERMLLGLHKTIGAQSIIGVPGKRTSRPDSPYLTSTAQRRGGMNEPTDTYIWGAIVENGLDPQSVLLWNIYPFHPHKEGNLFSNRTPTNSELAAGLIYTQNLLGPFL
;
A
#
# COMPACT_ATOMS: atom_id res chain seq x y z
N MET A 1 2.26 -10.60 17.80
CA MET A 1 3.42 -9.94 17.14
C MET A 1 3.24 -8.44 17.26
N SER A 2 4.28 -7.63 17.53
CA SER A 2 4.14 -6.17 17.54
C SER A 2 4.13 -5.61 16.11
N ILE A 3 3.49 -4.46 15.87
CA ILE A 3 3.49 -3.79 14.55
C ILE A 3 4.92 -3.58 14.04
N SER A 4 5.86 -3.18 14.91
CA SER A 4 7.26 -2.99 14.53
C SER A 4 7.91 -4.29 14.07
N SER A 5 7.68 -5.42 14.76
CA SER A 5 8.19 -6.72 14.33
C SER A 5 7.52 -7.23 13.05
N PHE A 6 6.23 -6.94 12.86
CA PHE A 6 5.50 -7.28 11.64
C PHE A 6 6.05 -6.53 10.41
N ILE A 7 6.20 -5.22 10.52
CA ILE A 7 6.79 -4.39 9.45
C ILE A 7 8.23 -4.83 9.16
N LYS A 8 9.01 -5.19 10.18
CA LYS A 8 10.36 -5.74 9.99
C LYS A 8 10.32 -7.04 9.16
N SER A 9 9.41 -7.95 9.49
CA SER A 9 9.21 -9.21 8.74
C SER A 9 8.82 -8.97 7.27
N LEU A 10 7.91 -8.03 7.01
CA LEU A 10 7.55 -7.62 5.65
C LEU A 10 8.78 -7.11 4.88
N SER A 11 9.60 -6.25 5.51
CA SER A 11 10.79 -5.68 4.88
C SER A 11 11.93 -6.68 4.62
N SER A 12 11.87 -7.89 5.17
CA SER A 12 12.87 -8.93 4.89
C SER A 12 12.52 -9.82 3.69
N TYR A 13 11.29 -9.75 3.19
CA TYR A 13 10.87 -10.57 2.06
C TYR A 13 11.56 -10.15 0.76
N LYS A 14 11.99 -11.14 -0.03
CA LYS A 14 12.47 -10.97 -1.40
C LYS A 14 11.86 -12.06 -2.26
N GLY A 15 11.38 -11.69 -3.45
CA GLY A 15 10.79 -12.62 -4.41
C GLY A 15 11.24 -12.29 -5.83
N GLY A 16 11.22 -13.28 -6.72
CA GLY A 16 11.49 -13.05 -8.15
C GLY A 16 10.38 -12.20 -8.77
N ASN A 17 10.76 -11.22 -9.61
CA ASN A 17 9.82 -10.28 -10.26
C ASN A 17 8.78 -9.72 -9.29
N THR A 18 9.24 -9.35 -8.09
CA THR A 18 8.43 -8.77 -7.03
C THR A 18 9.14 -7.55 -6.49
N PHE A 19 8.42 -6.44 -6.44
CA PHE A 19 8.83 -5.26 -5.70
C PHE A 19 8.22 -5.29 -4.30
N ASN A 20 9.05 -5.18 -3.28
CA ASN A 20 8.66 -5.09 -1.88
C ASN A 20 8.59 -3.61 -1.45
N PRO A 21 7.39 -3.04 -1.23
CA PRO A 21 7.23 -1.62 -0.88
C PRO A 21 7.98 -1.22 0.40
N TRP A 22 8.27 -2.17 1.28
CA TRP A 22 8.90 -1.89 2.57
C TRP A 22 10.40 -2.17 2.57
N HIS A 23 10.99 -2.59 1.45
CA HIS A 23 12.41 -2.91 1.33
C HIS A 23 13.06 -2.26 0.10
N ASP A 24 12.43 -2.39 -1.05
CA ASP A 24 13.03 -2.05 -2.33
C ASP A 24 12.93 -0.56 -2.64
N TYR A 25 14.02 -0.02 -3.20
CA TYR A 25 14.14 1.33 -3.72
C TYR A 25 14.44 1.24 -5.22
N ASP A 26 13.72 2.00 -6.03
CA ASP A 26 13.95 2.10 -7.47
C ASP A 26 14.33 3.54 -7.86
N GLU A 27 15.55 3.78 -8.33
CA GLU A 27 16.07 5.12 -8.64
C GLU A 27 15.30 5.88 -9.75
N LEU A 28 14.63 5.13 -10.62
CA LEU A 28 13.89 5.70 -11.74
C LEU A 28 12.50 6.17 -11.33
N SER A 29 11.93 5.63 -10.25
CA SER A 29 10.55 5.87 -9.87
C SER A 29 10.32 6.30 -8.43
N ASP A 30 11.26 6.06 -7.51
CA ASP A 30 11.21 6.56 -6.15
C ASP A 30 11.90 7.93 -6.03
N ILE A 31 11.31 8.81 -5.22
CA ILE A 31 11.75 10.19 -4.98
C ILE A 31 13.15 10.28 -4.35
N GLY A 32 13.56 9.20 -3.67
CA GLY A 32 14.86 9.09 -3.01
C GLY A 32 15.00 7.75 -2.28
N PRO A 33 16.23 7.41 -1.83
CA PRO A 33 16.54 6.14 -1.15
C PRO A 33 15.81 5.96 0.18
N GLU A 34 15.16 7.00 0.70
CA GLU A 34 14.31 6.98 1.88
C GLU A 34 12.87 6.51 1.61
N ALA A 35 12.47 6.29 0.36
CA ALA A 35 11.11 5.88 0.00
C ALA A 35 10.61 4.64 0.77
N PRO A 36 11.39 3.54 0.93
CA PRO A 36 10.97 2.40 1.76
C PRO A 36 10.70 2.77 3.23
N GLN A 37 11.52 3.66 3.80
CA GLN A 37 11.41 4.16 5.17
C GLN A 37 10.09 4.92 5.34
N ILE A 38 9.74 5.75 4.36
CA ILE A 38 8.47 6.48 4.30
C ILE A 38 7.30 5.49 4.25
N ARG A 39 7.32 4.51 3.33
CA ARG A 39 6.27 3.48 3.20
C ARG A 39 6.07 2.69 4.49
N ARG A 40 7.16 2.33 5.19
CA ARG A 40 7.09 1.68 6.51
C ARG A 40 6.46 2.58 7.58
N ALA A 41 6.78 3.87 7.59
CA ALA A 41 6.18 4.81 8.53
C ALA A 41 4.67 4.97 8.26
N GLN A 42 4.26 5.10 6.99
CA GLN A 42 2.85 5.19 6.60
C GLN A 42 2.08 3.92 6.99
N LEU A 43 2.63 2.73 6.75
CA LEU A 43 2.02 1.47 7.18
C LEU A 43 1.90 1.39 8.72
N ARG A 44 2.90 1.86 9.47
CA ARG A 44 2.83 1.90 10.94
C ARG A 44 1.67 2.79 11.41
N HIS A 45 1.53 3.98 10.84
CA HIS A 45 0.43 4.89 11.15
C HIS A 45 -0.93 4.27 10.79
N TYR A 46 -1.03 3.66 9.60
CA TYR A 46 -2.22 2.94 9.14
C TYR A 46 -2.67 1.85 10.11
N LEU A 47 -1.74 0.99 10.56
CA LEU A 47 -2.03 -0.11 11.46
C LEU A 47 -2.36 0.37 12.88
N ASN A 48 -1.64 1.36 13.40
CA ASN A 48 -1.89 1.91 14.73
C ASN A 48 -3.30 2.50 14.88
N LEU A 49 -3.83 3.16 13.84
CA LEU A 49 -5.20 3.70 13.87
C LEU A 49 -6.28 2.63 13.96
N ARG A 50 -5.95 1.40 13.55
CA ARG A 50 -6.88 0.27 13.45
C ARG A 50 -6.82 -0.66 14.64
N LEU A 51 -5.77 -0.59 15.46
CA LEU A 51 -5.70 -1.33 16.72
C LEU A 51 -6.98 -1.12 17.53
N ASP A 52 -7.60 -2.22 17.95
CA ASP A 52 -8.84 -2.28 18.73
C ASP A 52 -10.10 -1.70 18.05
N LYS A 53 -10.01 -1.26 16.79
CA LYS A 53 -11.15 -0.69 16.03
C LYS A 53 -11.62 -1.57 14.88
N VAL A 54 -10.78 -2.48 14.39
CA VAL A 54 -11.11 -3.34 13.24
C VAL A 54 -12.37 -4.13 13.50
N LYS A 55 -13.36 -3.97 12.61
CA LYS A 55 -14.58 -4.76 12.52
C LYS A 55 -14.69 -5.50 11.18
N TYR A 56 -14.04 -4.95 10.16
CA TYR A 56 -14.06 -5.48 8.80
C TYR A 56 -12.64 -5.65 8.29
N VAL A 57 -12.38 -6.79 7.66
CA VAL A 57 -11.13 -7.03 6.93
C VAL A 57 -11.49 -7.26 5.47
N VAL A 58 -10.91 -6.47 4.58
CA VAL A 58 -11.04 -6.62 3.13
C VAL A 58 -9.69 -7.08 2.59
N ILE A 59 -9.66 -8.26 1.98
CA ILE A 59 -8.44 -8.85 1.42
C ILE A 59 -8.53 -8.82 -0.11
N ALA A 60 -7.62 -8.08 -0.74
CA ALA A 60 -7.41 -8.06 -2.19
C ALA A 60 -6.23 -8.98 -2.59
N GLU A 61 -5.97 -9.12 -3.89
CA GLU A 61 -4.99 -10.07 -4.42
C GLU A 61 -3.53 -9.66 -4.12
N ALA A 62 -3.09 -8.52 -4.65
CA ALA A 62 -1.72 -8.06 -4.57
C ALA A 62 -1.59 -6.54 -4.61
N ALA A 63 -0.45 -5.99 -4.18
CA ALA A 63 -0.20 -4.56 -4.34
C ALA A 63 0.01 -4.22 -5.82
N GLY A 64 -0.65 -3.18 -6.31
CA GLY A 64 -0.47 -2.68 -7.68
C GLY A 64 0.57 -1.56 -7.78
N TYR A 65 1.14 -1.39 -8.97
CA TYR A 65 2.14 -0.35 -9.25
C TYR A 65 1.62 1.09 -9.05
N GLN A 66 0.32 1.34 -9.12
CA GLN A 66 -0.27 2.68 -8.97
C GLN A 66 -0.69 3.03 -7.53
N GLY A 67 -0.58 2.08 -6.60
CA GLY A 67 -1.10 2.21 -5.25
C GLY A 67 -0.07 1.78 -4.21
N GLY A 68 -0.27 0.58 -3.68
CA GLY A 68 0.54 -0.02 -2.60
C GLY A 68 2.04 -0.04 -2.87
N HIS A 69 2.48 -0.05 -4.14
CA HIS A 69 3.89 0.14 -4.51
C HIS A 69 4.47 1.43 -3.91
N PHE A 70 3.77 2.55 -4.05
CA PHE A 70 4.23 3.87 -3.62
C PHE A 70 3.73 4.23 -2.21
N THR A 71 2.57 3.74 -1.79
CA THR A 71 2.04 4.11 -0.46
C THR A 71 2.47 3.16 0.65
N GLY A 72 2.76 1.90 0.33
CA GLY A 72 2.91 0.83 1.31
C GLY A 72 1.61 0.47 2.04
N ILE A 73 0.45 0.91 1.52
CA ILE A 73 -0.88 0.65 2.06
C ILE A 73 -1.72 -0.01 0.97
N ALA A 74 -2.41 -1.10 1.31
CA ALA A 74 -3.27 -1.80 0.36
C ALA A 74 -4.40 -0.88 -0.15
N ILE A 75 -4.70 -0.98 -1.44
CA ILE A 75 -5.86 -0.31 -2.08
C ILE A 75 -5.86 1.20 -1.78
N THR A 76 -4.71 1.85 -1.92
CA THR A 76 -4.53 3.27 -1.55
C THR A 76 -3.45 3.89 -2.43
N CYS A 77 -3.80 4.89 -3.24
CA CYS A 77 -2.86 5.68 -4.01
C CYS A 77 -2.29 6.89 -3.25
N GLU A 78 -1.21 7.46 -3.80
CA GLU A 78 -0.56 8.63 -3.23
C GLU A 78 -1.49 9.83 -3.14
N ARG A 79 -2.40 10.04 -4.11
CA ARG A 79 -3.31 11.19 -4.08
C ARG A 79 -4.20 11.20 -2.84
N MET A 80 -4.60 10.04 -2.32
CA MET A 80 -5.36 9.97 -1.06
C MET A 80 -4.51 10.41 0.13
N LEU A 81 -3.25 9.94 0.19
CA LEU A 81 -2.33 10.28 1.27
C LEU A 81 -1.79 11.72 1.18
N LEU A 82 -1.81 12.32 0.00
CA LEU A 82 -1.38 13.70 -0.24
C LEU A 82 -2.55 14.71 -0.16
N GLY A 83 -3.78 14.25 0.11
CA GLY A 83 -4.96 15.13 0.19
C GLY A 83 -5.41 15.69 -1.17
N LEU A 84 -5.07 15.00 -2.26
CA LEU A 84 -5.40 15.37 -3.64
C LEU A 84 -6.51 14.49 -4.24
N HIS A 85 -7.12 13.63 -3.41
CA HIS A 85 -8.23 12.77 -3.80
C HIS A 85 -9.55 13.27 -3.17
N LYS A 86 -10.66 13.16 -3.89
CA LYS A 86 -11.97 13.71 -3.46
C LYS A 86 -12.72 12.80 -2.47
N THR A 87 -12.44 11.51 -2.48
CA THR A 87 -13.18 10.50 -1.69
C THR A 87 -12.80 10.49 -0.22
N ILE A 88 -11.50 10.45 0.07
CA ILE A 88 -10.96 10.28 1.42
C ILE A 88 -9.55 10.88 1.47
N GLY A 89 -9.14 11.36 2.64
CA GLY A 89 -7.83 11.97 2.86
C GLY A 89 -6.97 11.21 3.87
N ALA A 90 -5.70 11.61 3.93
CA ALA A 90 -4.69 11.02 4.81
C ALA A 90 -5.10 10.95 6.29
N GLN A 91 -5.86 11.94 6.79
CA GLN A 91 -6.32 11.95 8.17
C GLN A 91 -7.18 10.73 8.53
N SER A 92 -8.04 10.27 7.62
CA SER A 92 -8.88 9.09 7.84
C SER A 92 -8.11 7.77 7.64
N ILE A 93 -7.09 7.77 6.78
CA ILE A 93 -6.33 6.57 6.43
C ILE A 93 -5.19 6.30 7.41
N ILE A 94 -4.36 7.31 7.66
CA ILE A 94 -3.13 7.24 8.48
C ILE A 94 -3.05 8.27 9.62
N GLY A 95 -4.00 9.22 9.72
CA GLY A 95 -4.08 10.13 10.88
C GLY A 95 -3.07 11.26 10.88
N VAL A 96 -2.22 11.33 9.85
CA VAL A 96 -1.19 12.34 9.63
C VAL A 96 -1.13 12.65 8.13
N PRO A 97 -0.57 13.80 7.70
CA PRO A 97 -0.26 14.02 6.29
C PRO A 97 0.68 12.94 5.75
N GLY A 98 0.34 12.35 4.61
CA GLY A 98 1.20 11.39 3.93
C GLY A 98 2.40 12.07 3.26
N LYS A 99 3.36 11.25 2.83
CA LYS A 99 4.52 11.70 2.07
C LYS A 99 4.58 10.97 0.75
N ARG A 100 4.85 11.73 -0.30
CA ARG A 100 5.05 11.20 -1.64
C ARG A 100 6.30 10.32 -1.66
N THR A 101 6.23 9.21 -2.38
CA THR A 101 7.39 8.35 -2.63
C THR A 101 7.67 8.20 -4.12
N SER A 102 6.69 8.47 -4.99
CA SER A 102 6.96 8.53 -6.43
C SER A 102 7.79 9.77 -6.80
N ARG A 103 8.72 9.57 -7.73
CA ARG A 103 9.56 10.60 -8.31
C ARG A 103 8.76 11.45 -9.32
N PRO A 104 8.60 12.77 -9.09
CA PRO A 104 7.79 13.64 -9.97
C PRO A 104 8.25 13.71 -11.43
N ASP A 105 9.55 13.56 -11.69
CA ASP A 105 10.18 13.60 -13.01
C ASP A 105 10.40 12.22 -13.64
N SER A 106 9.95 11.14 -12.97
CA SER A 106 10.08 9.77 -13.46
C SER A 106 9.55 9.61 -14.90
N PRO A 107 10.23 8.83 -15.77
CA PRO A 107 9.73 8.54 -17.11
C PRO A 107 8.39 7.79 -17.08
N TYR A 108 8.06 7.12 -15.99
CA TYR A 108 6.84 6.33 -15.83
C TYR A 108 5.61 7.18 -15.45
N LEU A 109 5.81 8.43 -15.02
CA LEU A 109 4.71 9.37 -14.77
C LEU A 109 4.42 10.15 -16.05
N THR A 110 3.51 9.59 -16.87
CA THR A 110 3.27 10.03 -18.25
C THR A 110 2.41 11.27 -18.39
N SER A 111 1.66 11.65 -17.35
CA SER A 111 0.78 12.84 -17.37
C SER A 111 1.22 13.93 -16.39
N THR A 112 0.99 15.20 -16.74
CA THR A 112 1.19 16.34 -15.84
C THR A 112 0.45 16.17 -14.50
N ALA A 113 -0.74 15.55 -14.54
CA ALA A 113 -1.52 15.28 -13.34
C ALA A 113 -0.85 14.26 -12.40
N GLN A 114 -0.18 13.23 -12.94
CA GLN A 114 0.62 12.31 -12.12
C GLN A 114 1.89 13.00 -11.61
N ARG A 115 2.61 13.72 -12.48
CA ARG A 115 3.83 14.44 -12.08
C ARG A 115 3.59 15.39 -10.92
N ARG A 116 2.45 16.09 -10.91
CA ARG A 116 2.06 16.98 -9.80
C ARG A 116 1.49 16.24 -8.59
N GLY A 117 0.56 15.30 -8.82
CA GLY A 117 -0.26 14.72 -7.75
C GLY A 117 0.14 13.35 -7.23
N GLY A 118 1.14 12.70 -7.82
CA GLY A 118 1.45 11.30 -7.56
C GLY A 118 0.54 10.33 -8.30
N MET A 119 0.72 9.04 -8.03
CA MET A 119 -0.06 7.97 -8.64
C MET A 119 -1.53 7.99 -8.22
N ASN A 120 -2.39 7.42 -9.07
CA ASN A 120 -3.82 7.27 -8.88
C ASN A 120 -4.24 5.85 -9.26
N GLU A 121 -4.83 5.11 -8.33
CA GLU A 121 -5.26 3.72 -8.55
C GLU A 121 -6.79 3.66 -8.65
N PRO A 122 -7.42 3.35 -9.79
CA PRO A 122 -8.89 3.41 -9.90
C PRO A 122 -9.66 2.57 -8.84
N THR A 123 -9.14 1.40 -8.47
CA THR A 123 -9.75 0.49 -7.49
C THR A 123 -9.90 1.14 -6.11
N ASP A 124 -8.95 1.99 -5.71
CA ASP A 124 -8.98 2.62 -4.39
C ASP A 124 -10.22 3.50 -4.20
N THR A 125 -10.65 4.16 -5.27
CA THR A 125 -11.77 5.09 -5.28
C THR A 125 -13.06 4.36 -5.00
N TYR A 126 -13.22 3.17 -5.57
CA TYR A 126 -14.39 2.32 -5.35
C TYR A 126 -14.41 1.74 -3.94
N ILE A 127 -13.29 1.21 -3.44
CA ILE A 127 -13.26 0.55 -2.13
C ILE A 127 -13.38 1.57 -0.99
N TRP A 128 -12.60 2.65 -1.01
CA TRP A 128 -12.74 3.72 -0.02
C TRP A 128 -14.08 4.46 -0.16
N GLY A 129 -14.57 4.62 -1.39
CA GLY A 129 -15.90 5.18 -1.67
C GLY A 129 -16.98 4.35 -1.01
N ALA A 130 -17.00 3.04 -1.24
CA ALA A 130 -17.97 2.14 -0.62
C ALA A 130 -17.92 2.18 0.91
N ILE A 131 -16.73 2.26 1.53
CA ILE A 131 -16.59 2.40 2.99
C ILE A 131 -17.28 3.67 3.48
N VAL A 132 -16.96 4.82 2.86
CA VAL A 132 -17.50 6.13 3.26
C VAL A 132 -18.99 6.25 2.97
N GLU A 133 -19.44 5.84 1.79
CA GLU A 133 -20.83 5.93 1.33
C GLU A 133 -21.78 5.05 2.16
N ASN A 134 -21.29 3.94 2.70
CA ASN A 134 -22.06 3.07 3.61
C ASN A 134 -21.95 3.49 5.08
N GLY A 135 -21.36 4.66 5.38
CA GLY A 135 -21.26 5.19 6.74
C GLY A 135 -20.35 4.39 7.66
N LEU A 136 -19.46 3.56 7.13
CA LEU A 136 -18.47 2.84 7.92
C LEU A 136 -17.35 3.80 8.34
N ASP A 137 -16.88 3.68 9.59
CA ASP A 137 -15.67 4.37 10.02
C ASP A 137 -14.47 3.78 9.24
N PRO A 138 -13.71 4.59 8.46
CA PRO A 138 -12.53 4.12 7.74
C PRO A 138 -11.46 3.47 8.62
N GLN A 139 -11.42 3.82 9.92
CA GLN A 139 -10.49 3.23 10.89
C GLN A 139 -10.99 1.89 11.46
N SER A 140 -12.26 1.54 11.20
CA SER A 140 -12.81 0.21 11.53
C SER A 140 -12.63 -0.83 10.42
N VAL A 141 -12.09 -0.41 9.26
CA VAL A 141 -11.87 -1.27 8.09
C VAL A 141 -10.36 -1.45 7.85
N LEU A 142 -9.91 -2.70 7.89
CA LEU A 142 -8.55 -3.10 7.53
C LEU A 142 -8.52 -3.58 6.07
N LEU A 143 -7.86 -2.82 5.21
CA LEU A 143 -7.55 -3.19 3.83
C LEU A 143 -6.19 -3.88 3.79
N TRP A 144 -6.13 -5.04 3.14
CA TRP A 144 -4.91 -5.82 3.02
C TRP A 144 -4.86 -6.54 1.68
N ASN A 145 -3.65 -6.91 1.24
CA ASN A 145 -3.47 -7.77 0.07
C ASN A 145 -2.95 -9.14 0.55
N ILE A 146 -3.53 -10.24 0.08
CA ILE A 146 -3.10 -11.59 0.46
C ILE A 146 -1.63 -11.81 0.08
N TYR A 147 -1.20 -11.32 -1.08
CA TYR A 147 0.20 -11.12 -1.39
C TYR A 147 0.54 -9.63 -1.19
N PRO A 148 1.16 -9.24 -0.06
CA PRO A 148 1.28 -7.82 0.30
C PRO A 148 2.27 -7.03 -0.57
N PHE A 149 3.03 -7.73 -1.41
CA PHE A 149 4.04 -7.17 -2.29
C PHE A 149 3.49 -6.90 -3.70
N HIS A 150 4.29 -6.27 -4.54
CA HIS A 150 3.92 -5.95 -5.92
C HIS A 150 4.59 -6.90 -6.93
N PRO A 151 3.89 -7.97 -7.35
CA PRO A 151 4.34 -8.84 -8.43
C PRO A 151 4.20 -8.14 -9.78
N HIS A 152 5.26 -8.19 -10.57
CA HIS A 152 5.30 -7.56 -11.88
C HIS A 152 5.73 -8.55 -12.96
N LYS A 153 5.56 -8.17 -14.23
CA LYS A 153 6.13 -8.93 -15.36
C LYS A 153 7.64 -8.71 -15.39
N GLU A 154 8.36 -9.74 -15.83
CA GLU A 154 9.80 -9.66 -16.01
C GLU A 154 10.18 -8.47 -16.91
N GLY A 155 11.19 -7.70 -16.48
CA GLY A 155 11.65 -6.50 -17.19
C GLY A 155 10.68 -5.30 -17.18
N ASN A 156 9.51 -5.39 -16.54
CA ASN A 156 8.54 -4.29 -16.49
C ASN A 156 7.97 -4.08 -15.08
N LEU A 157 8.63 -3.23 -14.30
CA LEU A 157 8.19 -2.82 -12.96
C LEU A 157 6.84 -2.09 -12.95
N PHE A 158 6.37 -1.54 -14.08
CA PHE A 158 5.10 -0.79 -14.18
C PHE A 158 4.00 -1.65 -14.79
N SER A 159 3.94 -2.91 -14.34
CA SER A 159 2.92 -3.87 -14.75
C SER A 159 2.48 -4.71 -13.57
N ASN A 160 1.20 -5.04 -13.53
CA ASN A 160 0.69 -6.02 -12.58
C ASN A 160 0.81 -7.43 -13.16
N ARG A 161 1.12 -8.40 -12.30
CA ARG A 161 1.03 -9.83 -12.58
C ARG A 161 0.26 -10.51 -11.46
N THR A 162 -0.60 -11.48 -11.79
CA THR A 162 -1.23 -12.34 -10.77
C THR A 162 -0.16 -13.11 -9.98
N PRO A 163 -0.20 -13.10 -8.63
CA PRO A 163 0.69 -13.93 -7.82
C PRO A 163 0.51 -15.41 -8.14
N THR A 164 1.60 -16.17 -8.06
CA THR A 164 1.58 -17.63 -8.11
C THR A 164 0.99 -18.21 -6.82
N ASN A 165 0.56 -19.48 -6.85
CA ASN A 165 0.09 -20.16 -5.65
C ASN A 165 1.15 -20.18 -4.52
N SER A 166 2.43 -20.30 -4.85
CA SER A 166 3.52 -20.23 -3.87
C SER A 166 3.68 -18.82 -3.27
N GLU A 167 3.50 -17.77 -4.08
CA GLU A 167 3.51 -16.39 -3.60
C GLU A 167 2.30 -16.11 -2.70
N LEU A 168 1.10 -16.60 -3.07
CA LEU A 168 -0.10 -16.53 -2.21
C LEU A 168 0.11 -17.27 -0.89
N ALA A 169 0.71 -18.46 -0.92
CA ALA A 169 1.03 -19.23 0.29
C ALA A 169 2.05 -18.49 1.19
N ALA A 170 3.07 -17.87 0.60
CA ALA A 170 4.01 -17.02 1.34
C ALA A 170 3.31 -15.77 1.91
N GLY A 171 2.43 -15.15 1.13
CA GLY A 171 1.61 -14.01 1.51
C GLY A 171 0.69 -14.29 2.69
N LEU A 172 0.06 -15.47 2.71
CA LEU A 172 -0.83 -15.91 3.79
C LEU A 172 -0.17 -15.88 5.17
N ILE A 173 1.13 -16.16 5.26
CA ILE A 173 1.89 -16.07 6.53
C ILE A 173 1.85 -14.65 7.08
N TYR A 174 1.95 -13.63 6.22
CA TYR A 174 1.85 -12.23 6.64
C TYR A 174 0.43 -11.86 7.05
N THR A 175 -0.59 -12.33 6.32
CA THR A 175 -1.99 -12.13 6.71
C THR A 175 -2.29 -12.76 8.07
N GLN A 176 -1.82 -13.97 8.35
CA GLN A 176 -1.99 -14.60 9.67
C GLN A 176 -1.32 -13.79 10.79
N ASN A 177 -0.09 -13.31 10.55
CA ASN A 177 0.61 -12.47 11.51
C ASN A 177 -0.07 -11.11 11.74
N LEU A 178 -0.67 -10.54 10.69
CA LEU A 178 -1.45 -9.30 10.76
C LEU A 178 -2.74 -9.48 11.55
N LEU A 179 -3.42 -10.61 11.37
CA LEU A 179 -4.72 -10.90 11.98
C LEU A 179 -4.63 -11.45 13.40
N GLY A 180 -3.48 -12.03 13.79
CA GLY A 180 -3.28 -12.58 15.13
C GLY A 180 -3.62 -11.63 16.30
N PRO A 181 -3.40 -10.31 16.22
CA PRO A 181 -3.87 -9.36 17.23
C PRO A 181 -5.37 -9.04 17.21
N PHE A 182 -6.10 -9.41 16.15
CA PHE A 182 -7.53 -9.12 15.96
C PHE A 182 -8.44 -10.35 16.11
N LEU A 183 -7.86 -11.53 16.32
CA LEU A 183 -8.52 -12.82 16.57
C LEU A 183 -8.22 -13.30 17.98
#